data_AF-I0Z965-F1
#
_entry.id   AF-I0Z965-F1
#
_cell.length_a   1.000
_cell.length_b   1.000
_cell.length_c   1.000
_cell.angle_alpha   90.00
_cell.angle_beta   90.00
_cell.angle_gamma   90.00
#
_symmetry.space_group_name_H-M   'P 1'
#
loop_
_entity.id
_entity.type
_entity.pdbx_description
1 polymer ?
#
loop_
_entity_poly.entity_id
_entity_poly.type
_entity_poly.pdbx_seq_one_letter_code
_entity_poly.pdbx_strand_id
1 'polypeptide(L)'
;MPILVGWPKGAVKYLQQRFDIERWQMRGASAGALVATLAACNVNSEVAFESAHRLSVENKLFERPLGLAGVWGSIVRQWLEDILPANAADKCRGRLKLVVTDIRGFQLAYIDDFATKDEVIDANLASAHIPFFLDGRPFASFRNKLYIDGSVTDFLYYDNSELLKCNGDAFILDYTQDELLSTTRLDFVKLRNPEEIKHLIDAGYAYAQRMDDTGVLMQYFGGAGSLQSPNVWEDVRKEQEAVVTFSADGKERLGPLGTTSRAVLDEDIPAGGAFYCTPCSRYFLSDHALSEHSRTKPHKRRLKELGGARPHNQRDAELAAGMGAPDNGQKAKPVEMES
;
A
#
# COMPACT_ATOMS: atom_id res chain seq x y z
N MET A 1 13.14 -8.40 11.87
CA MET A 1 12.57 -7.04 11.76
C MET A 1 11.44 -6.87 10.73
N PRO A 2 11.20 -7.73 9.71
CA PRO A 2 10.02 -7.62 8.83
C PRO A 2 8.70 -8.11 9.48
N ILE A 3 8.60 -8.03 10.81
CA ILE A 3 7.86 -9.00 11.63
C ILE A 3 6.54 -8.44 12.17
N LEU A 4 6.44 -7.11 12.21
CA LEU A 4 5.34 -6.39 12.87
C LEU A 4 4.29 -5.86 11.87
N VAL A 5 4.62 -5.86 10.58
CA VAL A 5 3.88 -5.11 9.56
C VAL A 5 3.39 -5.96 8.40
N GLY A 6 3.64 -7.28 8.37
CA GLY A 6 3.37 -8.13 7.21
C GLY A 6 1.92 -8.05 6.73
N TRP A 7 0.97 -8.41 7.60
CA TRP A 7 -0.46 -8.36 7.27
C TRP A 7 -0.96 -6.96 6.92
N PRO A 8 -0.77 -5.92 7.76
CA PRO A 8 -1.26 -4.58 7.41
C PRO A 8 -0.57 -4.00 6.16
N LYS A 9 0.68 -4.35 5.88
CA LYS A 9 1.37 -4.01 4.64
C LYS A 9 0.69 -4.63 3.42
N GLY A 10 0.26 -5.89 3.50
CA GLY A 10 -0.49 -6.57 2.44
C GLY A 10 -1.81 -5.86 2.12
N ALA A 11 -2.56 -5.51 3.17
CA ALA A 11 -3.82 -4.78 3.01
C ALA A 11 -3.60 -3.38 2.41
N VAL A 12 -2.59 -2.64 2.89
CA VAL A 12 -2.23 -1.32 2.31
C VAL A 12 -1.79 -1.44 0.86
N LYS A 13 -1.04 -2.49 0.50
CA LYS A 13 -0.62 -2.74 -0.90
C LYS A 13 -1.84 -2.88 -1.82
N TYR A 14 -2.88 -3.61 -1.41
CA TYR A 14 -4.12 -3.70 -2.16
C TYR A 14 -4.79 -2.33 -2.31
N LEU A 15 -4.92 -1.59 -1.20
CA LEU A 15 -5.54 -0.26 -1.21
C LEU A 15 -4.80 0.73 -2.13
N GLN A 16 -3.47 0.72 -2.11
CA GLN A 16 -2.61 1.54 -2.98
C GLN A 16 -2.80 1.24 -4.47
N GLN A 17 -3.05 -0.03 -4.82
CA GLN A 17 -3.28 -0.44 -6.21
C GLN A 17 -4.70 -0.07 -6.69
N ARG A 18 -5.67 -0.02 -5.77
CA ARG A 18 -7.08 0.10 -6.08
C ARG A 18 -7.64 1.52 -5.98
N PHE A 19 -7.05 2.35 -5.11
CA PHE A 19 -7.57 3.67 -4.75
C PHE A 19 -6.49 4.74 -4.68
N ASP A 20 -6.89 6.01 -4.83
CA ASP A 20 -6.01 7.16 -4.58
C ASP A 20 -5.86 7.38 -3.07
N ILE A 21 -4.97 6.60 -2.45
CA ILE A 21 -4.69 6.68 -1.01
C ILE A 21 -4.05 8.02 -0.60
N GLU A 22 -3.59 8.84 -1.57
CA GLU A 22 -2.93 10.11 -1.27
C GLU A 22 -3.89 11.17 -0.70
N ARG A 23 -5.19 10.97 -0.87
CA ARG A 23 -6.22 11.85 -0.33
C ARG A 23 -6.61 11.52 1.11
N TRP A 24 -6.16 10.39 1.63
CA TRP A 24 -6.63 9.89 2.92
C TRP A 24 -5.68 10.27 4.05
N GLN A 25 -6.30 10.52 5.20
CA GLN A 25 -5.60 10.64 6.46
C GLN A 25 -5.31 9.24 7.00
N MET A 26 -4.06 8.99 7.30
CA MET A 26 -3.54 7.76 7.88
C MET A 26 -3.44 7.93 9.39
N ARG A 27 -3.94 6.95 10.14
CA ARG A 27 -3.82 6.90 11.61
C ARG A 27 -3.20 5.58 12.00
N GLY A 28 -2.32 5.58 12.99
CA GLY A 28 -1.68 4.37 13.45
C GLY A 28 -1.19 4.44 14.88
N ALA A 29 -1.22 3.30 15.56
CA ALA A 29 -0.63 3.08 16.87
C ALA A 29 0.36 1.92 16.76
N SER A 30 1.48 1.98 17.50
CA SER A 30 2.47 0.90 17.54
C SER A 30 2.97 0.48 16.14
N ALA A 31 2.97 -0.81 15.82
CA ALA A 31 3.28 -1.31 14.48
C ALA A 31 2.41 -0.67 13.37
N GLY A 32 1.15 -0.31 13.68
CA GLY A 32 0.28 0.42 12.77
C GLY A 32 0.76 1.85 12.48
N ALA A 33 1.48 2.49 13.41
CA ALA A 33 2.13 3.78 13.18
C ALA A 33 3.20 3.69 12.10
N LEU A 34 4.01 2.62 12.14
CA LEU A 34 5.03 2.35 11.12
C LEU A 34 4.39 2.18 9.75
N VAL A 35 3.33 1.35 9.65
CA VAL A 35 2.62 1.13 8.38
C VAL A 35 1.96 2.41 7.87
N ALA A 36 1.25 3.13 8.74
CA ALA A 36 0.62 4.40 8.40
C ALA A 36 1.64 5.42 7.86
N THR A 37 2.84 5.45 8.45
CA THR A 37 3.94 6.33 8.02
C THR A 37 4.48 5.92 6.65
N LEU A 38 4.71 4.62 6.41
CA LEU A 38 5.15 4.13 5.11
C LEU A 38 4.11 4.42 4.02
N ALA A 39 2.83 4.21 4.33
CA ALA A 39 1.73 4.50 3.43
C ALA A 39 1.60 6.01 3.12
N ALA A 40 1.68 6.87 4.15
CA ALA A 40 1.67 8.33 3.98
C ALA A 40 2.86 8.83 3.15
N CYS A 41 4.02 8.21 3.29
CA CYS A 41 5.21 8.55 2.50
C CYS A 41 5.22 7.94 1.09
N ASN A 42 4.30 7.02 0.79
CA ASN A 42 4.28 6.20 -0.42
C ASN A 42 5.60 5.40 -0.61
N VAL A 43 6.08 4.79 0.46
CA VAL A 43 7.29 3.94 0.42
C VAL A 43 6.98 2.63 -0.29
N ASN A 44 7.86 2.22 -1.20
CA ASN A 44 7.74 0.95 -1.89
C ASN A 44 7.82 -0.23 -0.90
N SER A 45 6.85 -1.13 -1.00
CA SER A 45 6.69 -2.27 -0.11
C SER A 45 7.87 -3.23 -0.14
N GLU A 46 8.45 -3.46 -1.31
CA GLU A 46 9.59 -4.37 -1.53
C GLU A 46 10.84 -3.79 -0.89
N VAL A 47 11.15 -2.52 -1.19
CA VAL A 47 12.30 -1.79 -0.59
C VAL A 47 12.23 -1.80 0.94
N ALA A 48 11.04 -1.56 1.51
CA ALA A 48 10.85 -1.61 2.95
C ALA A 48 11.14 -3.00 3.54
N PHE A 49 10.76 -4.07 2.83
CA PHE A 49 11.00 -5.45 3.26
C PHE A 49 12.46 -5.87 3.12
N GLU A 50 13.09 -5.58 1.98
CA GLU A 50 14.50 -5.86 1.74
C GLU A 50 15.39 -5.18 2.78
N SER A 51 15.12 -3.91 3.09
CA SER A 51 15.85 -3.17 4.13
C SER A 51 15.65 -3.80 5.52
N ALA A 52 14.41 -4.17 5.88
CA ALA A 52 14.13 -4.85 7.14
C ALA A 52 14.80 -6.23 7.23
N HIS A 53 14.84 -6.98 6.12
CA HIS A 53 15.48 -8.28 6.03
C HIS A 53 17.00 -8.15 6.19
N ARG A 54 17.63 -7.24 5.43
CA ARG A 54 19.05 -6.92 5.53
C ARG A 54 19.45 -6.57 6.96
N LEU A 55 18.74 -5.63 7.60
CA LEU A 55 19.01 -5.24 8.99
C LEU A 55 18.82 -6.41 9.97
N SER A 56 17.93 -7.35 9.68
CA SER A 56 17.74 -8.54 10.51
C SER A 56 18.92 -9.50 10.44
N VAL A 57 19.48 -9.69 9.24
CA VAL A 57 20.66 -10.53 9.01
C VAL A 57 21.91 -9.88 9.60
N GLU A 58 22.15 -8.60 9.32
CA GLU A 58 23.31 -7.84 9.83
C GLU A 58 23.37 -7.81 11.36
N ASN A 59 22.20 -7.69 12.02
CA ASN A 59 22.10 -7.69 13.48
C ASN A 59 21.93 -9.10 14.08
N LYS A 60 22.06 -10.16 13.27
CA LYS A 60 21.93 -11.56 13.66
C LYS A 60 20.67 -11.85 14.48
N LEU A 61 19.55 -11.22 14.13
CA LEU A 61 18.34 -11.25 14.94
C LEU A 61 17.80 -12.66 15.16
N PHE A 62 17.96 -13.54 14.17
CA PHE A 62 17.51 -14.93 14.20
C PHE A 62 18.35 -15.82 15.13
N GLU A 63 19.54 -15.38 15.53
CA GLU A 63 20.44 -16.09 16.45
C GLU A 63 20.28 -15.61 17.90
N ARG A 64 19.54 -14.51 18.13
CA ARG A 64 19.42 -13.89 19.45
C ARG A 64 18.42 -14.66 20.33
N PRO A 65 18.81 -15.06 21.56
CA PRO A 65 17.91 -15.78 22.46
C PRO A 65 16.70 -14.95 22.91
N LEU A 66 16.83 -13.62 22.94
CA LEU A 66 15.75 -12.68 23.29
C LEU A 66 15.12 -12.01 22.06
N GLY A 67 15.46 -12.47 20.85
CA GLY A 67 14.97 -11.91 19.60
C GLY A 67 15.16 -10.39 19.52
N LEU A 68 14.04 -9.67 19.41
CA LEU A 68 13.96 -8.22 19.24
C LEU A 68 14.19 -7.42 20.53
N ALA A 69 14.08 -8.04 21.70
CA ALA A 69 14.15 -7.31 22.97
C ALA A 69 15.50 -6.59 23.13
N GLY A 70 15.43 -5.31 23.49
CA GLY A 70 16.56 -4.41 23.74
C GLY A 70 17.29 -3.91 22.48
N VAL A 71 16.94 -4.39 21.29
CA VAL A 71 17.53 -3.95 20.01
C VAL A 71 16.50 -3.42 19.02
N TRP A 72 15.21 -3.65 19.28
CA TRP A 72 14.16 -3.28 18.35
C TRP A 72 14.16 -1.77 18.04
N GLY A 73 14.33 -0.92 19.05
CA GLY A 73 14.29 0.53 18.87
C GLY A 73 15.37 1.07 17.93
N SER A 74 16.63 0.62 18.10
CA SER A 74 17.73 1.07 17.24
C SER A 74 17.60 0.57 15.81
N ILE A 75 17.12 -0.67 15.63
CA ILE A 75 16.92 -1.23 14.30
C ILE A 75 15.73 -0.55 13.60
N VAL A 76 14.65 -0.20 14.31
CA VAL A 76 13.52 0.60 13.76
C VAL A 76 13.98 1.98 13.33
N ARG A 77 14.79 2.65 14.16
CA ARG A 77 15.38 3.92 13.78
C ARG A 77 16.16 3.80 12.47
N GLN A 78 17.14 2.89 12.40
CA GLN A 78 17.97 2.71 11.21
C GLN A 78 17.12 2.37 9.98
N TRP A 79 16.15 1.47 10.14
CA TRP A 79 15.27 1.08 9.05
C TRP A 79 14.47 2.26 8.48
N LEU A 80 13.87 3.08 9.35
CA LEU A 80 13.13 4.27 8.91
C LEU A 80 14.08 5.35 8.34
N GLU A 81 15.29 5.48 8.88
CA GLU A 81 16.33 6.33 8.30
C GLU A 81 16.69 5.89 6.88
N ASP A 82 16.77 4.59 6.62
CA ASP A 82 17.14 4.05 5.30
C ASP A 82 16.02 4.22 4.26
N ILE A 83 14.76 4.02 4.65
CA ILE A 83 13.64 3.92 3.68
C ILE A 83 12.78 5.17 3.55
N LEU A 84 12.74 6.05 4.57
CA LEU A 84 11.94 7.25 4.50
C LEU A 84 12.63 8.31 3.63
N PRO A 85 11.88 8.96 2.72
CA PRO A 85 12.43 10.02 1.89
C PRO A 85 12.81 11.24 2.74
N ALA A 86 13.76 12.06 2.25
CA ALA A 86 14.20 13.26 2.98
C ALA A 86 13.06 14.24 3.31
N ASN A 87 12.04 14.31 2.44
CA ASN A 87 10.84 15.13 2.62
C ASN A 87 9.67 14.39 3.31
N ALA A 88 9.95 13.37 4.12
CA ALA A 88 8.92 12.60 4.84
C ALA A 88 7.98 13.49 5.67
N ALA A 89 8.52 14.49 6.37
CA ALA A 89 7.72 15.44 7.14
C ALA A 89 6.66 16.17 6.29
N ASP A 90 7.03 16.60 5.08
CA ASP A 90 6.10 17.27 4.17
C ASP A 90 5.02 16.33 3.65
N LYS A 91 5.39 15.07 3.34
CA LYS A 91 4.44 14.03 2.92
C LYS A 91 3.44 13.67 4.03
N CYS A 92 3.88 13.68 5.28
CA CYS A 92 3.05 13.39 6.45
C CYS A 92 2.17 14.55 6.91
N ARG A 93 2.49 15.80 6.52
CA ARG A 93 1.81 17.01 7.00
C ARG A 93 0.31 16.98 6.72
N GLY A 94 -0.50 17.08 7.78
CA GLY A 94 -1.97 17.03 7.71
C GLY A 94 -2.56 15.65 7.37
N ARG A 95 -1.71 14.66 7.10
CA ARG A 95 -2.09 13.33 6.61
C ARG A 95 -1.78 12.20 7.56
N LEU A 96 -0.80 12.34 8.44
CA LEU A 96 -0.40 11.28 9.37
C LEU A 96 -0.73 11.69 10.81
N LYS A 97 -1.42 10.80 11.53
CA LYS A 97 -1.64 10.94 12.98
C LYS A 97 -1.17 9.69 13.70
N LEU A 98 -0.18 9.84 14.58
CA LEU A 98 0.37 8.74 15.36
C LEU A 98 -0.21 8.77 16.76
N VAL A 99 -0.84 7.68 17.19
CA VAL A 99 -1.41 7.55 18.52
C VAL A 99 -0.29 7.20 19.50
N VAL A 100 -0.25 7.90 20.63
CA VAL A 100 0.68 7.67 21.74
C VAL A 100 -0.08 7.72 23.06
N THR A 101 0.47 7.10 24.10
CA THR A 101 -0.04 7.27 25.47
C THR A 101 0.85 8.26 26.23
N ASP A 102 0.33 9.44 26.59
CA ASP A 102 1.04 10.43 27.42
C ASP A 102 1.07 9.94 28.87
N ILE A 103 2.27 9.80 29.46
CA ILE A 103 2.42 9.23 30.81
C ILE A 103 2.06 10.21 31.93
N ARG A 104 1.99 11.52 31.66
CA ARG A 104 1.64 12.52 32.69
C ARG A 104 0.13 12.52 32.92
N GLY A 105 -0.64 12.35 31.85
CA GLY A 105 -2.10 12.30 31.89
C GLY A 105 -2.69 10.89 31.87
N PHE A 106 -1.91 9.87 31.52
CA PHE A 106 -2.39 8.53 31.15
C PHE A 106 -3.53 8.58 30.13
N GLN A 107 -3.38 9.46 29.14
CA GLN A 107 -4.36 9.70 28.10
C GLN A 107 -3.74 9.45 26.74
N LEU A 108 -4.56 8.93 25.82
CA LEU A 108 -4.18 8.83 24.42
C LEU A 108 -4.11 10.23 23.81
N ALA A 109 -3.11 10.45 22.97
CA ALA A 109 -2.92 11.67 22.23
C ALA A 109 -2.42 11.38 20.82
N TYR A 110 -2.51 12.38 19.94
CA TYR A 110 -1.83 12.33 18.65
C TYR A 110 -0.50 13.05 18.70
N ILE A 111 0.44 12.51 17.93
CA ILE A 111 1.51 13.29 17.31
C ILE A 111 1.17 13.36 15.81
N ASP A 112 0.89 14.57 15.31
CA ASP A 112 0.40 14.80 13.94
C ASP A 112 1.05 16.00 13.23
N ASP A 113 2.08 16.56 13.85
CA ASP A 113 2.92 17.62 13.29
C ASP A 113 4.40 17.22 13.39
N PHE A 114 5.11 17.37 12.27
CA PHE A 114 6.51 16.97 12.12
C PHE A 114 7.24 18.05 11.31
N ALA A 115 8.32 18.57 11.88
CA ALA A 115 9.17 19.56 11.24
C ALA A 115 10.23 18.91 10.33
N THR A 116 10.71 17.72 10.70
CA THR A 116 11.80 17.02 10.00
C THR A 116 11.52 15.53 9.87
N LYS A 117 12.24 14.86 8.96
CA LYS A 117 12.25 13.39 8.87
C LYS A 117 12.57 12.74 10.23
N ASP A 118 13.52 13.30 10.98
CA ASP A 118 13.89 12.77 12.29
C ASP A 118 12.71 12.85 13.28
N GLU A 119 11.92 13.93 13.25
CA GLU A 119 10.72 13.99 14.08
C GLU A 119 9.64 12.97 13.68
N VAL A 120 9.51 12.65 12.38
CA VAL A 120 8.64 11.55 11.94
C VAL A 120 9.12 10.22 12.53
N ILE A 121 10.43 9.97 12.53
CA ILE A 121 11.04 8.74 13.07
C ILE A 121 10.87 8.68 14.59
N ASP A 122 11.18 9.76 15.30
CA ASP A 122 11.06 9.86 16.75
C ASP A 122 9.62 9.66 17.22
N ALA A 123 8.65 10.22 16.48
CA ALA A 123 7.23 10.04 16.79
C ALA A 123 6.76 8.60 16.54
N ASN A 124 7.26 7.93 15.50
CA ASN A 124 7.01 6.50 15.28
C ASN A 124 7.57 5.64 16.40
N LEU A 125 8.81 5.91 16.82
CA LEU A 125 9.42 5.22 17.96
C LEU A 125 8.64 5.45 19.25
N ALA A 126 8.16 6.68 19.48
CA ALA A 126 7.30 6.99 20.63
C ALA A 126 5.96 6.22 20.59
N SER A 127 5.33 6.14 19.42
CA SER A 127 4.08 5.38 19.23
C SER A 127 4.23 3.88 19.38
N ALA A 128 5.41 3.34 19.10
CA ALA A 128 5.75 1.93 19.24
C ALA A 128 6.48 1.59 20.55
N HIS A 129 6.60 2.53 21.49
CA HIS A 129 7.45 2.35 22.67
C HIS A 129 6.81 1.48 23.76
N ILE A 130 7.03 0.17 23.66
CA ILE A 130 6.72 -0.80 24.73
C ILE A 130 7.75 -0.64 25.86
N PRO A 131 7.32 -0.28 27.09
CA PRO A 131 8.23 -0.08 28.23
C PRO A 131 9.20 -1.24 28.43
N PHE A 132 10.49 -0.91 28.58
CA PHE A 132 11.61 -1.84 28.79
C PHE A 132 11.91 -2.81 27.64
N PHE A 133 11.08 -2.91 26.61
CA PHE A 133 11.26 -3.88 25.52
C PHE A 133 12.12 -3.36 24.37
N LEU A 134 11.98 -2.09 23.97
CA LEU A 134 12.66 -1.57 22.76
C LEU A 134 14.16 -1.36 22.97
N ASP A 135 14.49 -0.68 24.06
CA ASP A 135 15.81 -0.13 24.35
C ASP A 135 16.13 -0.13 25.85
N GLY A 136 15.32 -0.83 26.65
CA GLY A 136 15.43 -0.90 28.11
C GLY A 136 14.90 0.33 28.86
N ARG A 137 14.38 1.35 28.17
CA ARG A 137 13.82 2.55 28.81
C ARG A 137 12.32 2.39 29.10
N PRO A 138 11.81 2.98 30.19
CA PRO A 138 10.39 2.91 30.51
C PRO A 138 9.53 3.73 29.54
N PHE A 139 10.08 4.80 28.94
CA PHE A 139 9.35 5.76 28.12
C PHE A 139 10.21 6.27 26.96
N ALA A 140 9.57 6.65 25.86
CA ALA A 140 10.16 7.44 24.80
C ALA A 140 9.99 8.95 25.08
N SER A 141 10.97 9.76 24.66
CA SER A 141 10.87 11.22 24.74
C SER A 141 10.62 11.80 23.36
N PHE A 142 9.60 12.66 23.22
CA PHE A 142 9.36 13.45 22.02
C PHE A 142 8.97 14.88 22.42
N ARG A 143 9.71 15.88 21.92
CA ARG A 143 9.55 17.31 22.26
C ARG A 143 9.38 17.57 23.78
N ASN A 144 10.26 16.98 24.60
CA ASN A 144 10.27 17.07 26.07
C ASN A 144 9.03 16.50 26.79
N LYS A 145 8.20 15.73 26.08
CA LYS A 145 7.12 14.93 26.65
C LYS A 145 7.50 13.47 26.61
N LEU A 146 6.92 12.71 27.53
CA LEU A 146 7.22 11.29 27.71
C LEU A 146 6.01 10.46 27.30
N TYR A 147 6.24 9.44 26.48
CA TYR A 147 5.21 8.62 25.89
C TYR A 147 5.54 7.13 26.02
N ILE A 148 4.48 6.33 26.00
CA ILE A 148 4.55 4.88 25.75
C ILE A 148 3.65 4.54 24.57
N ASP A 149 3.72 3.27 24.17
CA ASP A 149 2.99 2.70 23.04
C ASP A 149 1.51 3.15 22.99
N GLY A 150 1.06 3.54 21.80
CA GLY A 150 -0.28 4.07 21.59
C GLY A 150 -1.40 3.04 21.60
N SER A 151 -1.07 1.75 21.60
CA SER A 151 -2.03 0.64 21.60
C SER A 151 -2.22 0.00 22.97
N VAL A 152 -1.63 0.57 24.04
CA VAL A 152 -1.75 0.04 25.42
C VAL A 152 -3.21 -0.15 25.84
N THR A 153 -4.08 0.81 25.54
CA THR A 153 -5.53 0.70 25.80
C THR A 153 -6.16 -0.41 24.99
N ASP A 154 -5.72 -0.60 23.76
CA ASP A 154 -6.31 -1.56 22.82
C ASP A 154 -6.01 -2.99 23.24
N PHE A 155 -4.85 -3.22 23.87
CA PHE A 155 -4.52 -4.49 24.53
C PHE A 155 -5.30 -4.72 25.81
N LEU A 156 -5.58 -3.67 26.59
CA LEU A 156 -6.31 -3.78 27.85
C LEU A 156 -7.80 -4.07 27.64
N TYR A 157 -8.41 -3.40 26.66
CA TYR A 157 -9.85 -3.47 26.41
C TYR A 157 -10.22 -4.39 25.23
N TYR A 158 -9.23 -4.96 24.53
CA TYR A 158 -9.44 -5.79 23.33
C TYR A 158 -10.29 -5.09 22.25
N ASP A 159 -10.13 -3.77 22.13
CA ASP A 159 -10.87 -2.93 21.20
C ASP A 159 -10.01 -1.75 20.77
N ASN A 160 -10.17 -1.27 19.53
CA ASN A 160 -9.38 -0.15 19.02
C ASN A 160 -9.81 1.15 19.69
N SER A 161 -8.86 2.03 19.99
CA SER A 161 -9.18 3.34 20.59
C SER A 161 -10.07 4.21 19.70
N GLU A 162 -10.86 5.09 20.33
CA GLU A 162 -11.69 6.08 19.61
C GLU A 162 -10.86 7.00 18.69
N LEU A 163 -9.58 7.22 19.05
CA LEU A 163 -8.64 7.94 18.20
C LEU A 163 -8.36 7.18 16.90
N LEU A 164 -8.24 5.85 16.94
CA LEU A 164 -8.08 5.05 15.72
C LEU A 164 -9.40 4.97 14.95
N LYS A 165 -10.52 4.72 15.62
CA LYS A 165 -11.86 4.60 15.03
C LYS A 165 -12.37 5.88 14.37
N CYS A 166 -11.86 7.04 14.75
CA CYS A 166 -12.30 8.33 14.23
C CYS A 166 -13.83 8.48 14.35
N ASN A 167 -14.39 8.18 15.53
CA ASN A 167 -15.84 8.19 15.78
C ASN A 167 -16.66 7.28 14.83
N GLY A 168 -16.04 6.23 14.27
CA GLY A 168 -16.68 5.31 13.33
C GLY A 168 -16.48 5.65 11.85
N ASP A 169 -15.85 6.79 11.53
CA ASP A 169 -15.63 7.23 10.15
C ASP A 169 -14.35 6.65 9.52
N ALA A 170 -13.57 5.86 10.27
CA ALA A 170 -12.35 5.23 9.77
C ALA A 170 -12.57 3.77 9.35
N PHE A 171 -12.02 3.41 8.19
CA PHE A 171 -11.78 2.01 7.86
C PHE A 171 -10.59 1.49 8.66
N ILE A 172 -10.81 0.49 9.52
CA ILE A 172 -9.80 -0.03 10.43
C ILE A 172 -9.14 -1.28 9.86
N LEU A 173 -7.82 -1.21 9.69
CA LEU A 173 -6.98 -2.37 9.39
C LEU A 173 -6.50 -3.01 10.69
N ASP A 174 -7.25 -4.01 11.16
CA ASP A 174 -6.94 -4.79 12.35
C ASP A 174 -6.92 -6.27 11.99
N TYR A 175 -5.75 -6.91 12.11
CA TYR A 175 -5.55 -8.32 11.74
C TYR A 175 -6.37 -9.28 12.61
N THR A 176 -6.84 -8.84 13.78
CA THR A 176 -7.74 -9.64 14.63
C THR A 176 -9.14 -9.79 14.05
N GLN A 177 -9.48 -8.98 13.05
CA GLN A 177 -10.74 -9.08 12.28
C GLN A 177 -10.62 -10.03 11.09
N ASP A 178 -9.43 -10.57 10.79
CA ASP A 178 -9.26 -11.57 9.74
C ASP A 178 -9.52 -12.97 10.31
N GLU A 179 -10.75 -13.47 10.14
CA GLU A 179 -11.16 -14.80 10.61
C GLU A 179 -10.34 -15.95 9.99
N LEU A 180 -9.68 -15.71 8.84
CA LEU A 180 -8.83 -16.70 8.19
C LEU A 180 -7.39 -16.71 8.75
N LEU A 181 -7.05 -15.72 9.59
CA LEU A 181 -5.73 -15.61 10.20
C LEU A 181 -5.77 -16.12 11.64
N SER A 182 -5.14 -17.27 11.88
CA SER A 182 -4.97 -17.80 13.24
C SER A 182 -3.83 -17.06 13.95
N THR A 183 -4.14 -15.92 14.56
CA THR A 183 -3.17 -15.09 15.30
C THR A 183 -3.83 -14.39 16.49
N THR A 184 -3.01 -14.04 17.48
CA THR A 184 -3.40 -13.30 18.69
C THR A 184 -2.74 -11.93 18.72
N ARG A 185 -3.30 -11.00 19.51
CA ARG A 185 -2.72 -9.65 19.67
C ARG A 185 -1.26 -9.67 20.13
N LEU A 186 -0.84 -10.72 20.87
CA LEU A 186 0.52 -10.89 21.40
C LEU A 186 1.54 -11.37 20.36
N ASP A 187 1.10 -11.82 19.19
CA ASP A 187 1.99 -12.32 18.14
C ASP A 187 2.80 -11.22 17.45
N PHE A 188 2.47 -9.95 17.68
CA PHE A 188 3.14 -8.82 17.04
C PHE A 188 4.64 -8.73 17.36
N VAL A 189 5.06 -9.08 18.58
CA VAL A 189 6.48 -9.02 18.99
C VAL A 189 7.30 -10.26 18.61
N LYS A 190 6.67 -11.33 18.11
CA LYS A 190 7.34 -12.61 17.82
C LYS A 190 8.20 -12.53 16.58
N LEU A 191 9.48 -12.85 16.67
CA LEU A 191 10.35 -12.90 15.50
C LEU A 191 9.86 -13.97 14.48
N ARG A 192 9.62 -13.58 13.22
CA ARG A 192 9.18 -14.44 12.11
C ARG A 192 10.22 -14.53 10.99
N ASN A 193 10.25 -15.65 10.28
CA ASN A 193 11.10 -15.85 9.11
C ASN A 193 10.51 -15.17 7.85
N PRO A 194 11.30 -14.99 6.78
CA PRO A 194 10.84 -14.33 5.54
C PRO A 194 9.61 -14.98 4.91
N GLU A 195 9.52 -16.30 4.91
CA GLU A 195 8.40 -17.06 4.31
C GLU A 195 7.09 -16.81 5.07
N GLU A 196 7.13 -16.84 6.40
CA GLU A 196 5.98 -16.51 7.25
C GLU A 196 5.52 -15.07 7.04
N ILE A 197 6.46 -14.14 6.87
CA ILE A 197 6.12 -12.74 6.61
C ILE A 197 5.44 -12.59 5.25
N LYS A 198 5.94 -13.30 4.23
CA LYS A 198 5.30 -13.33 2.92
C LYS A 198 3.87 -13.85 3.00
N HIS A 199 3.65 -14.94 3.74
CA HIS A 199 2.29 -15.44 3.99
C HIS A 199 1.39 -14.42 4.69
N LEU A 200 1.92 -13.67 5.66
CA LEU A 200 1.16 -12.58 6.31
C LEU A 200 0.80 -11.47 5.32
N ILE A 201 1.73 -11.07 4.46
CA ILE A 201 1.48 -10.07 3.41
C ILE A 201 0.39 -10.57 2.46
N ASP A 202 0.49 -11.81 2.00
CA ASP A 202 -0.50 -12.41 1.09
C ASP A 202 -1.89 -12.50 1.77
N ALA A 203 -1.93 -12.86 3.06
CA ALA A 203 -3.17 -12.90 3.84
C ALA A 203 -3.82 -11.52 3.98
N GLY A 204 -3.04 -10.49 4.30
CA GLY A 204 -3.55 -9.12 4.41
C GLY A 204 -4.05 -8.56 3.08
N TYR A 205 -3.37 -8.89 1.99
CA TYR A 205 -3.82 -8.55 0.64
C TYR A 205 -5.17 -9.22 0.32
N ALA A 206 -5.27 -10.53 0.57
CA ALA A 206 -6.50 -11.28 0.36
C ALA A 206 -7.64 -10.78 1.25
N TYR A 207 -7.37 -10.34 2.48
CA TYR A 207 -8.37 -9.72 3.34
C TYR A 207 -8.93 -8.44 2.72
N ALA A 208 -8.06 -7.50 2.32
CA ALA A 208 -8.50 -6.26 1.68
C ALA A 208 -9.31 -6.53 0.40
N GLN A 209 -8.91 -7.53 -0.39
CA GLN A 209 -9.67 -7.97 -1.56
C GLN A 209 -11.09 -8.43 -1.19
N ARG A 210 -11.25 -9.28 -0.18
CA ARG A 210 -12.59 -9.72 0.28
C ARG A 210 -13.45 -8.55 0.76
N MET A 211 -12.82 -7.56 1.41
CA MET A 211 -13.52 -6.34 1.84
C MET A 211 -13.95 -5.46 0.65
N ASP A 212 -13.20 -5.44 -0.46
CA ASP A 212 -13.62 -4.76 -1.68
C ASP A 212 -14.75 -5.51 -2.39
N ASP A 213 -14.62 -6.84 -2.51
CA ASP A 213 -15.60 -7.70 -3.19
C ASP A 213 -16.98 -7.66 -2.51
N THR A 214 -17.01 -7.48 -1.18
CA THR A 214 -18.24 -7.28 -0.39
C THR A 214 -18.76 -5.84 -0.40
N GLY A 215 -18.05 -4.92 -1.05
CA GLY A 215 -18.41 -3.51 -1.17
C GLY A 215 -18.11 -2.66 0.07
N VAL A 216 -17.49 -3.23 1.12
CA VAL A 216 -17.15 -2.49 2.34
C VAL A 216 -16.17 -1.37 2.03
N LEU A 217 -15.10 -1.66 1.28
CA LEU A 217 -14.12 -0.63 0.91
C LEU A 217 -14.76 0.51 0.11
N MET A 218 -15.71 0.21 -0.77
CA MET A 218 -16.41 1.23 -1.55
C MET A 218 -17.27 2.16 -0.69
N GLN A 219 -17.72 1.75 0.49
CA GLN A 219 -18.43 2.64 1.43
C GLN A 219 -17.51 3.74 1.97
N TYR A 220 -16.24 3.40 2.23
CA TYR A 220 -15.23 4.35 2.73
C TYR A 220 -14.52 5.12 1.61
N PHE A 221 -14.32 4.47 0.46
CA PHE A 221 -13.38 4.92 -0.57
C PHE A 221 -14.01 5.13 -1.96
N GLY A 222 -15.29 4.79 -2.15
CA GLY A 222 -15.99 4.79 -3.43
C GLY A 222 -16.41 6.15 -3.98
N GLY A 223 -16.15 7.26 -3.29
CA GLY A 223 -16.44 8.64 -3.74
C GLY A 223 -15.59 9.09 -4.94
N ALA A 224 -15.50 10.41 -5.19
CA ALA A 224 -14.78 11.04 -6.32
C ALA A 224 -13.24 10.83 -6.37
N GLY A 225 -12.73 9.81 -5.67
CA GLY A 225 -11.37 9.28 -5.74
C GLY A 225 -11.32 7.76 -6.03
N SER A 226 -12.45 7.12 -6.34
CA SER A 226 -12.43 5.77 -6.89
C SER A 226 -11.81 5.82 -8.28
N LEU A 227 -10.70 5.12 -8.46
CA LEU A 227 -10.26 4.71 -9.79
C LEU A 227 -11.35 3.74 -10.29
N GLN A 228 -12.39 4.23 -10.97
CA GLN A 228 -13.30 3.32 -11.71
C GLN A 228 -12.46 2.67 -12.82
N SER A 229 -12.37 1.34 -12.92
CA SER A 229 -13.49 0.41 -13.17
C SER A 229 -13.28 -1.00 -12.62
N PRO A 230 -14.37 -1.78 -12.40
CA PRO A 230 -14.35 -3.20 -12.10
C PRO A 230 -14.05 -3.99 -13.38
N ASN A 231 -12.77 -4.12 -13.70
CA ASN A 231 -12.24 -5.23 -14.46
C ASN A 231 -10.94 -5.58 -13.77
N VAL A 232 -10.94 -6.67 -13.01
CA VAL A 232 -9.69 -7.31 -12.59
C VAL A 232 -9.03 -7.80 -13.88
N TRP A 233 -8.21 -6.95 -14.48
CA TRP A 233 -7.14 -7.41 -15.32
C TRP A 233 -6.03 -7.78 -14.35
N GLU A 234 -5.69 -9.07 -14.26
CA GLU A 234 -4.43 -9.48 -13.64
C GLU A 234 -3.32 -8.58 -14.19
N ASP A 235 -2.60 -7.91 -13.28
CA ASP A 235 -1.48 -7.08 -13.68
C ASP A 235 -0.37 -7.99 -14.19
N VAL A 236 -0.32 -8.17 -15.51
CA VAL A 236 0.70 -8.93 -16.24
C VAL A 236 2.09 -8.29 -16.12
N ARG A 237 2.22 -7.18 -15.35
CA ARG A 237 3.44 -6.43 -15.06
C ARG A 237 3.92 -6.59 -13.62
N LYS A 238 3.75 -7.78 -13.01
CA LYS A 238 4.69 -8.14 -11.93
C LYS A 238 6.11 -8.00 -12.51
N GLU A 239 6.85 -7.00 -12.06
CA GLU A 239 8.29 -6.93 -12.26
C GLU A 239 8.86 -8.22 -11.66
N GLN A 240 9.24 -9.16 -12.53
CA GLN A 240 9.94 -10.34 -12.08
C GLN A 240 11.36 -9.91 -11.73
N GLU A 241 11.73 -10.16 -10.47
CA GLU A 241 13.10 -10.18 -10.00
C GLU A 241 14.00 -10.81 -11.07
N ALA A 242 15.05 -10.09 -11.46
CA ALA A 242 16.05 -10.60 -12.37
C ALA A 242 16.78 -11.78 -11.71
N VAL A 243 16.32 -13.00 -11.97
CA VAL A 243 17.08 -14.20 -11.63
C VAL A 243 18.05 -14.48 -12.77
N VAL A 244 19.31 -14.10 -12.56
CA VAL A 244 20.42 -14.53 -13.42
C VAL A 244 20.53 -16.05 -13.30
N THR A 245 20.32 -16.77 -14.41
CA THR A 245 20.65 -18.18 -14.50
C THR A 245 21.66 -18.39 -15.62
N PHE A 246 22.67 -19.21 -15.34
CA PHE A 246 23.74 -19.56 -16.27
C PHE A 246 23.32 -20.76 -17.11
N SER A 247 23.42 -20.65 -18.44
CA SER A 247 23.39 -21.81 -19.34
C SER A 247 24.76 -22.52 -19.35
N ALA A 248 24.78 -23.81 -19.69
CA ALA A 248 25.97 -24.67 -19.71
C ALA A 248 27.11 -24.21 -20.65
N ASP A 249 26.86 -23.19 -21.46
CA ASP A 249 27.75 -22.55 -22.43
C ASP A 249 28.11 -21.09 -22.06
N GLY A 250 27.71 -20.61 -20.87
CA GLY A 250 28.27 -19.41 -20.22
C GLY A 250 27.89 -18.05 -20.83
N LYS A 251 26.83 -17.95 -21.64
CA LYS A 251 26.39 -16.68 -22.24
C LYS A 251 25.01 -16.25 -21.73
N GLU A 252 24.92 -15.05 -21.15
CA GLU A 252 23.67 -14.39 -20.72
C GLU A 252 22.79 -14.00 -21.90
N ARG A 253 21.47 -14.22 -21.82
CA ARG A 253 20.48 -13.72 -22.79
C ARG A 253 19.15 -13.39 -22.11
N LEU A 254 18.65 -12.17 -22.34
CA LEU A 254 17.36 -11.68 -21.86
C LEU A 254 16.31 -11.69 -23.00
N GLY A 255 15.10 -12.16 -22.71
CA GLY A 255 13.92 -12.02 -23.57
C GLY A 255 12.64 -11.94 -22.71
N PRO A 256 11.54 -11.34 -23.21
CA PRO A 256 10.33 -11.12 -22.41
C PRO A 256 9.53 -12.40 -22.18
N LEU A 257 9.12 -12.63 -20.92
CA LEU A 257 8.36 -13.81 -20.48
C LEU A 257 6.84 -13.62 -20.69
N GLY A 258 6.20 -14.57 -21.37
CA GLY A 258 4.75 -14.75 -21.37
C GLY A 258 4.27 -15.53 -20.12
N THR A 259 2.96 -15.58 -19.91
CA THR A 259 2.27 -16.09 -18.69
C THR A 259 2.36 -17.60 -18.42
N THR A 260 3.26 -18.33 -19.08
CA THR A 260 3.59 -19.72 -18.76
C THR A 260 5.08 -19.80 -18.49
N SER A 261 5.46 -20.55 -17.45
CA SER A 261 6.81 -20.68 -16.88
C SER A 261 7.85 -21.36 -17.80
N ARG A 262 7.66 -21.28 -19.12
CA ARG A 262 8.62 -21.66 -20.14
C ARG A 262 8.29 -20.87 -21.43
N ALA A 263 9.02 -19.80 -21.71
CA ALA A 263 9.03 -19.23 -23.05
C ALA A 263 9.82 -20.18 -23.95
N VAL A 264 9.10 -21.11 -24.60
CA VAL A 264 9.64 -21.81 -25.77
C VAL A 264 9.73 -20.75 -26.87
N LEU A 265 10.93 -20.55 -27.44
CA LEU A 265 11.07 -19.71 -28.63
C LEU A 265 10.19 -20.33 -29.72
N ASP A 266 9.16 -19.59 -30.12
CA ASP A 266 8.32 -19.97 -31.24
C ASP A 266 9.04 -19.56 -32.53
N GLU A 267 9.62 -20.54 -33.23
CA GLU A 267 10.38 -20.34 -34.46
C GLU A 267 9.51 -19.76 -35.59
N ASP A 268 8.19 -19.86 -35.47
CA ASP A 268 7.22 -19.34 -36.44
C ASP A 268 6.93 -17.83 -36.23
N ILE A 269 7.43 -17.23 -35.14
CA ILE A 269 7.25 -15.79 -34.83
C ILE A 269 8.55 -15.01 -35.13
N PRO A 270 8.48 -13.85 -35.84
CA PRO A 270 9.62 -12.98 -36.07
C PRO A 270 10.42 -12.69 -34.79
N ALA A 271 11.72 -12.95 -34.84
CA ALA A 271 12.65 -12.82 -33.72
C ALA A 271 12.22 -13.57 -32.43
N GLY A 272 11.50 -14.68 -32.56
CA GLY A 272 11.02 -15.47 -31.42
C GLY A 272 10.06 -14.68 -30.50
N GLY A 273 9.38 -13.67 -31.04
CA GLY A 273 8.47 -12.81 -30.27
C GLY A 273 9.14 -11.65 -29.53
N ALA A 274 10.45 -11.43 -29.70
CA ALA A 274 11.20 -10.43 -28.94
C ALA A 274 10.79 -8.97 -29.23
N PHE A 275 10.34 -8.64 -30.44
CA PHE A 275 10.01 -7.26 -30.84
C PHE A 275 8.54 -7.15 -31.23
N TYR A 276 7.68 -6.78 -30.28
CA TYR A 276 6.22 -6.74 -30.46
C TYR A 276 5.65 -5.33 -30.22
N CYS A 277 4.76 -4.90 -31.12
CA CYS A 277 4.05 -3.63 -31.01
C CYS A 277 2.62 -3.84 -30.49
N THR A 278 2.40 -3.61 -29.21
CA THR A 278 1.09 -3.78 -28.55
C THR A 278 -0.07 -3.01 -29.22
N PRO A 279 0.07 -1.73 -29.60
CA PRO A 279 -1.03 -0.98 -30.24
C PRO A 279 -1.48 -1.53 -31.59
N CYS A 280 -0.58 -2.22 -32.30
CA CYS A 280 -0.78 -2.68 -33.67
C CYS A 280 -0.82 -4.21 -33.79
N SER A 281 -0.68 -4.92 -32.67
CA SER A 281 -0.64 -6.38 -32.57
C SER A 281 0.25 -7.05 -33.62
N ARG A 282 1.50 -6.57 -33.77
CA ARG A 282 2.43 -7.02 -34.82
C ARG A 282 3.84 -7.29 -34.27
N TYR A 283 4.45 -8.36 -34.77
CA TYR A 283 5.83 -8.77 -34.48
C TYR A 283 6.82 -8.25 -35.54
N PHE A 284 8.04 -7.98 -35.11
CA PHE A 284 9.14 -7.45 -35.92
C PHE A 284 10.40 -8.30 -35.76
N LEU A 285 11.24 -8.28 -36.79
CA LEU A 285 12.49 -9.06 -36.83
C LEU A 285 13.64 -8.41 -36.03
N SER A 286 13.54 -7.12 -35.72
CA SER A 286 14.57 -6.37 -35.00
C SER A 286 13.99 -5.16 -34.27
N ASP A 287 14.71 -4.69 -33.25
CA ASP A 287 14.42 -3.45 -32.54
C ASP A 287 14.33 -2.23 -33.47
N HIS A 288 15.24 -2.16 -34.45
CA HIS A 288 15.24 -1.10 -35.47
C HIS A 288 13.92 -1.08 -36.25
N ALA A 289 13.41 -2.24 -36.67
CA ALA A 289 12.16 -2.34 -37.43
C ALA A 289 10.93 -1.92 -36.59
N LEU A 290 10.93 -2.24 -35.29
CA LEU A 290 9.89 -1.80 -34.35
C LEU A 290 9.94 -0.28 -34.12
N SER A 291 11.14 0.29 -34.01
CA SER A 291 11.36 1.73 -33.86
C SER A 291 10.89 2.51 -35.09
N GLU A 292 11.23 2.05 -36.30
CA GLU A 292 10.73 2.65 -37.53
C GLU A 292 9.21 2.54 -37.64
N HIS A 293 8.64 1.37 -37.32
CA HIS A 293 7.20 1.16 -37.30
C HIS A 293 6.47 2.16 -36.39
N SER A 294 6.98 2.37 -35.18
CA SER A 294 6.39 3.26 -34.17
C SER A 294 6.33 4.73 -34.64
N ARG A 295 7.22 5.12 -35.57
CA ARG A 295 7.28 6.47 -36.13
C ARG A 295 6.31 6.69 -37.29
N THR A 296 5.75 5.61 -37.86
CA THR A 296 4.89 5.66 -39.05
C THR A 296 3.52 6.30 -38.75
N LYS A 297 2.91 6.91 -39.77
CA LYS A 297 1.57 7.51 -39.68
C LYS A 297 0.47 6.51 -39.27
N PRO A 298 0.44 5.26 -39.79
CA PRO A 298 -0.54 4.26 -39.38
C PRO A 298 -0.48 3.94 -37.88
N HIS A 299 0.71 3.76 -37.33
CA HIS A 299 0.89 3.50 -35.89
C HIS A 299 0.38 4.67 -35.03
N LYS A 300 0.74 5.91 -35.39
CA LYS A 300 0.27 7.11 -34.70
C LYS A 300 -1.24 7.30 -34.77
N ARG A 301 -1.86 6.95 -35.91
CA ARG A 301 -3.33 6.95 -36.05
C ARG A 301 -3.96 5.91 -35.14
N ARG A 302 -3.40 4.71 -35.07
CA ARG A 302 -3.89 3.63 -34.19
C ARG A 302 -3.80 3.99 -32.71
N LEU A 303 -2.72 4.64 -32.29
CA LEU A 303 -2.59 5.18 -30.93
C LEU A 303 -3.68 6.23 -30.62
N LYS A 304 -4.02 7.08 -31.59
CA LYS A 304 -5.08 8.10 -31.42
C LYS A 304 -6.48 7.47 -31.38
N GLU A 305 -6.71 6.39 -32.12
CA GLU A 305 -7.95 5.60 -32.05
C GLU A 305 -8.10 4.92 -30.68
N LEU A 306 -7.02 4.32 -30.17
CA LEU A 306 -7.02 3.66 -28.85
C LEU A 306 -7.14 4.66 -27.69
N GLY A 307 -6.62 5.88 -27.86
CA GLY A 307 -6.85 7.01 -26.94
C GLY A 307 -8.11 7.82 -27.24
N GLY A 308 -8.97 7.34 -28.13
CA GLY A 308 -10.19 8.03 -28.58
C GLY A 308 -11.28 8.09 -27.52
N ALA A 309 -12.38 8.78 -27.88
CA ALA A 309 -13.51 9.05 -26.98
C ALA A 309 -14.01 7.79 -26.26
N ARG A 310 -14.48 7.99 -25.02
CA ARG A 310 -15.01 6.94 -24.14
C ARG A 310 -15.90 5.97 -24.94
N PRO A 311 -15.79 4.64 -24.74
CA PRO A 311 -16.70 3.68 -25.34
C PRO A 311 -18.15 4.14 -25.15
N HIS A 312 -18.96 4.03 -26.21
CA HIS A 312 -20.38 4.34 -26.12
C HIS A 312 -20.99 3.56 -24.95
N ASN A 313 -21.64 4.28 -24.04
CA ASN A 313 -22.31 3.67 -22.90
C ASN A 313 -23.82 3.67 -23.10
N GLN A 314 -24.52 2.98 -22.22
CA GLN A 314 -25.97 2.85 -22.25
C GLN A 314 -26.68 4.22 -22.31
N ARG A 315 -26.12 5.23 -21.64
CA ARG A 315 -26.65 6.60 -21.62
C ARG A 315 -26.58 7.28 -22.98
N ASP A 316 -25.54 7.01 -23.77
CA ASP A 316 -25.43 7.52 -25.15
C ASP A 316 -26.46 6.86 -26.07
N ALA A 317 -26.71 5.56 -25.87
CA ALA A 317 -27.75 4.83 -26.59
C ALA A 317 -29.16 5.32 -26.24
N GLU A 318 -29.43 5.57 -24.95
CA GLU A 318 -30.69 6.14 -24.46
C GLU A 318 -30.93 7.55 -25.00
N LEU A 319 -29.90 8.40 -25.03
CA LEU A 319 -29.99 9.74 -25.60
C LEU A 319 -30.30 9.69 -27.10
N ALA A 320 -29.62 8.81 -27.84
CA ALA A 320 -29.84 8.60 -29.27
C ALA A 320 -31.22 7.98 -29.58
N ALA A 321 -31.76 7.17 -28.66
CA ALA A 321 -33.09 6.58 -28.74
C ALA A 321 -34.22 7.54 -28.28
N GLY A 322 -33.89 8.79 -27.90
CA GLY A 322 -34.87 9.78 -27.43
C GLY A 322 -35.38 9.52 -26.00
N MET A 323 -34.73 8.65 -25.24
CA MET A 323 -35.07 8.28 -23.86
C MET A 323 -34.32 9.16 -22.83
N GLY A 324 -34.13 10.43 -23.13
CA GLY A 324 -33.54 11.40 -22.19
C GLY A 324 -34.44 11.60 -20.96
N ALA A 325 -33.84 11.98 -19.83
CA ALA A 325 -34.58 12.27 -18.60
C ALA A 325 -35.70 13.29 -18.89
N PRO A 326 -36.93 13.06 -18.40
CA PRO A 326 -38.03 13.98 -18.64
C PRO A 326 -37.68 15.35 -18.06
N ASP A 327 -37.84 16.40 -18.89
CA ASP A 327 -37.77 17.80 -18.46
C ASP A 327 -38.99 18.10 -17.58
N ASN A 328 -38.93 17.63 -16.34
CA ASN A 328 -39.85 18.04 -15.31
C ASN A 328 -39.48 19.49 -14.98
N GLY A 329 -40.04 20.41 -15.76
CA GLY A 329 -39.77 21.85 -15.70
C GLY A 329 -39.78 22.42 -14.29
N GLN A 330 -39.15 23.59 -14.15
CA GLN A 330 -38.89 24.23 -12.85
C GLN A 330 -40.12 24.23 -11.95
N LYS A 331 -39.97 23.68 -10.75
CA LYS A 331 -41.03 23.66 -9.72
C LYS A 331 -41.55 25.08 -9.49
N ALA A 332 -42.85 25.28 -9.69
CA ALA A 332 -43.50 26.55 -9.39
C ALA A 332 -43.29 26.93 -7.91
N LYS A 333 -42.90 28.18 -7.65
CA LYS A 333 -42.74 28.69 -6.28
C LYS A 333 -44.11 28.81 -5.60
N PRO A 334 -44.22 28.57 -4.28
CA PRO A 334 -45.46 28.76 -3.55
C PRO A 334 -45.87 30.24 -3.57
N VAL A 335 -47.15 30.52 -3.82
CA VAL A 335 -47.73 31.86 -3.70
C VAL A 335 -48.10 32.07 -2.24
N GLU A 336 -47.52 33.10 -1.62
CA GLU A 336 -47.95 33.59 -0.31
C GLU A 336 -49.32 34.27 -0.46
N MET A 337 -50.32 33.78 0.28
CA MET A 337 -51.61 34.45 0.42
C MET A 337 -51.57 35.34 1.67
N GLU A 338 -51.53 36.65 1.46
CA GLU A 338 -51.86 37.64 2.48
C GLU A 338 -53.38 37.78 2.61
N SER A 339 -53.90 37.53 3.81
CA SER A 339 -55.03 38.24 4.41
C SER A 339 -55.07 38.00 5.92
#